data_AF-R7UTE1-F1
#
_entry.id   AF-R7UTE1-F1
#
_cell.length_a   1.000
_cell.length_b   1.000
_cell.length_c   1.000
_cell.angle_alpha   90.00
_cell.angle_beta   90.00
_cell.angle_gamma   90.00
#
_symmetry.space_group_name_H-M   'P 1'
#
loop_
_entity.id
_entity.type
_entity.pdbx_description
1 polymer ?
#
loop_
_entity_poly.entity_id
_entity_poly.type
_entity_poly.pdbx_seq_one_letter_code
_entity_poly.pdbx_strand_id
1 'polypeptide(L)'
;MTPSHRLVYKPRLPPSLVYHHAEPTRRRAIFWNKVCKENGSPQTRWVYEIRKKTRNDYRRILRWVLRNQEKLRAEMMFESLQIGQQRNFWTEVQRMKRKHNPTIQDVDGVTEQDNIRDLFCEKYKELYNCVVCVAYDETEMKDLLSELNIQVSNCYENGKCNDDHNVSVNHMRDAIKQLKASKMRNMVGVLENRLLK
;
A
#
# COMPACT_ATOMS: atom_id res chain seq x y z
N MET A 1 -39.01 35.80 -2.48
CA MET A 1 -37.89 35.76 -1.51
C MET A 1 -37.22 34.41 -1.62
N THR A 2 -36.09 34.31 -2.33
CA THR A 2 -35.32 33.06 -2.45
C THR A 2 -34.16 33.06 -1.45
N PRO A 3 -33.92 31.97 -0.70
CA PRO A 3 -32.79 31.92 0.22
C PRO A 3 -31.50 31.81 -0.58
N SER A 4 -30.67 32.85 -0.47
CA SER A 4 -29.31 32.87 -1.02
C SER A 4 -28.49 31.74 -0.38
N HIS A 5 -28.34 30.62 -1.11
CA HIS A 5 -27.40 29.55 -0.79
C HIS A 5 -26.00 30.14 -0.67
N ARG A 6 -25.55 30.29 0.58
CA ARG A 6 -24.25 30.86 0.91
C ARG A 6 -23.19 29.88 0.44
N LEU A 7 -22.37 30.31 -0.53
CA LEU A 7 -21.21 29.59 -1.06
C LEU A 7 -20.33 29.07 0.09
N VAL A 8 -20.54 27.80 0.46
CA VAL A 8 -19.57 27.02 1.22
C VAL A 8 -18.50 26.64 0.22
N TYR A 9 -17.55 27.53 -0.01
CA TYR A 9 -16.32 27.17 -0.68
C TYR A 9 -15.62 26.16 0.23
N LYS A 10 -15.78 24.86 -0.07
CA LYS A 10 -15.03 23.77 0.53
C LYS A 10 -13.90 23.46 -0.45
N PRO A 11 -12.70 24.04 -0.29
CA PRO A 11 -11.54 23.47 -0.95
C PRO A 11 -11.40 22.02 -0.47
N ARG A 12 -11.03 21.10 -1.35
CA ARG A 12 -10.57 19.75 -0.99
C ARG A 12 -9.21 19.82 -0.27
N LEU A 13 -9.11 20.66 0.76
CA LEU A 13 -7.96 20.74 1.65
C LEU A 13 -8.15 19.71 2.77
N PRO A 14 -7.11 18.96 3.16
CA PRO A 14 -7.17 18.18 4.38
C PRO A 14 -7.54 19.08 5.56
N PRO A 15 -8.54 18.70 6.38
CA PRO A 15 -8.97 19.48 7.54
C PRO A 15 -7.84 19.86 8.50
N SER A 16 -6.81 19.01 8.62
CA SER A 16 -5.63 19.21 9.47
C SER A 16 -4.81 20.45 9.07
N LEU A 17 -4.53 20.64 7.78
CA LEU A 17 -3.78 21.82 7.28
C LEU A 17 -4.55 23.12 7.48
N VAL A 18 -5.87 23.08 7.25
CA VAL A 18 -6.74 24.24 7.44
C VAL A 18 -6.83 24.59 8.91
N TYR A 19 -6.90 23.58 9.77
CA TYR A 19 -6.97 23.75 11.21
C TYR A 19 -5.70 24.40 11.78
N HIS A 20 -4.53 23.89 11.40
CA HIS A 20 -3.26 24.36 11.96
C HIS A 20 -2.87 25.78 11.45
N HIS A 21 -2.99 26.04 10.15
CA HIS A 21 -2.45 27.27 9.55
C HIS A 21 -3.50 28.37 9.31
N ALA A 22 -4.77 28.03 9.13
CA ALA A 22 -5.80 28.99 8.73
C ALA A 22 -6.83 29.33 9.83
N GLU A 23 -6.90 28.59 10.94
CA GLU A 23 -7.87 28.86 12.01
C GLU A 23 -7.74 30.24 12.66
N PRO A 24 -6.54 30.76 12.98
CA PRO A 24 -6.42 32.08 13.60
C PRO A 24 -6.97 33.21 12.73
N THR A 25 -6.85 33.11 11.40
CA THR A 25 -7.40 34.09 10.46
C THR A 25 -8.87 33.82 10.17
N ARG A 26 -9.28 32.55 10.13
CA ARG A 26 -10.68 32.12 9.99
C ARG A 26 -11.54 32.66 11.13
N ARG A 27 -11.12 32.48 12.39
CA ARG A 27 -11.84 32.97 13.58
C ARG A 27 -12.04 34.48 13.54
N ARG A 28 -11.00 35.23 13.18
CA ARG A 28 -11.07 36.69 13.00
C ARG A 28 -12.03 37.09 11.89
N ALA A 29 -11.99 36.42 10.73
CA ALA A 29 -12.91 36.68 9.64
C ALA A 29 -14.37 36.38 9.99
N ILE A 30 -14.62 35.29 10.75
CA ILE A 30 -15.96 34.94 11.24
C ILE A 30 -16.46 35.99 12.24
N PHE A 31 -15.62 36.39 13.19
CA PHE A 31 -15.93 37.40 14.19
C PHE A 31 -16.35 38.73 13.53
N TRP A 32 -15.53 39.29 12.64
CA TRP A 32 -15.85 40.56 11.99
C TRP A 32 -17.03 40.46 11.03
N ASN A 33 -17.28 39.29 10.46
CA ASN A 33 -18.49 39.04 9.69
C ASN A 33 -19.76 39.01 10.57
N LYS A 34 -19.66 38.54 11.82
CA LYS A 34 -20.74 38.59 12.81
C LYS A 34 -21.00 40.03 13.25
N VAL A 35 -19.96 40.75 13.69
CA VAL A 35 -20.04 42.17 14.10
C VAL A 35 -20.67 43.03 12.99
N CYS A 36 -20.24 42.84 11.74
CA CYS A 36 -20.79 43.61 10.62
C CYS A 36 -22.28 43.36 10.39
N LYS A 37 -22.76 42.12 10.60
CA LYS A 37 -24.20 41.80 10.47
C LYS A 37 -25.04 42.38 11.59
N GLU A 38 -24.53 42.33 12.82
CA GLU A 38 -25.19 42.91 14.00
C GLU A 38 -25.31 44.44 13.88
N ASN A 39 -24.40 45.08 13.13
CA ASN A 39 -24.43 46.52 12.86
C ASN A 39 -25.23 46.92 11.60
N GLY A 40 -26.06 46.04 11.05
CA GLY A 40 -26.89 46.35 9.87
C GLY A 40 -26.12 46.39 8.54
N SER A 41 -24.94 45.76 8.47
CA SER A 41 -24.10 45.69 7.26
C SER A 41 -23.70 47.07 6.69
N PRO A 42 -23.05 47.92 7.48
CA PRO A 42 -22.69 49.27 7.04
C PRO A 42 -21.70 49.21 5.86
N GLN A 43 -21.95 49.98 4.81
CA GLN A 43 -21.20 49.89 3.54
C GLN A 43 -19.98 50.83 3.46
N THR A 44 -19.95 51.89 4.28
CA THR A 44 -18.97 53.00 4.18
C THR A 44 -18.23 53.25 5.50
N ARG A 45 -18.23 52.28 6.43
CA ARG A 45 -17.76 52.46 7.81
C ARG A 45 -16.53 51.61 8.11
N TRP A 46 -15.73 52.02 9.09
CA TRP A 46 -14.51 51.31 9.53
C TRP A 46 -14.72 49.80 9.76
N VAL A 47 -15.90 49.38 10.25
CA VAL A 47 -16.28 47.96 10.42
C VAL A 47 -16.23 47.18 9.10
N TYR A 48 -16.67 47.79 7.99
CA TYR A 48 -16.63 47.17 6.67
C TYR A 48 -15.19 46.92 6.21
N GLU A 49 -14.32 47.91 6.40
CA GLU A 49 -12.90 47.80 6.02
C GLU A 49 -12.18 46.73 6.84
N ILE A 50 -12.47 46.64 8.15
CA ILE A 50 -11.89 45.57 8.99
C ILE A 50 -12.39 44.19 8.55
N ARG A 51 -13.69 44.04 8.24
CA ARG A 51 -14.24 42.79 7.70
C ARG A 51 -13.61 42.42 6.36
N LYS A 52 -13.42 43.39 5.46
CA LYS A 52 -12.79 43.20 4.15
C LYS A 52 -11.34 42.75 4.30
N LYS A 53 -10.57 43.44 5.16
CA LYS A 53 -9.19 43.09 5.49
C LYS A 53 -9.08 41.67 6.04
N THR A 54 -9.84 41.34 7.07
CA THR A 54 -9.78 40.01 7.71
C THR A 54 -10.25 38.88 6.78
N ARG A 55 -11.23 39.13 5.91
CA ARG A 55 -11.62 38.17 4.84
C ARG A 55 -10.51 37.97 3.83
N ASN A 56 -9.83 39.05 3.43
CA ASN A 56 -8.72 38.98 2.48
C ASN A 56 -7.50 38.26 3.07
N ASP A 57 -7.19 38.50 4.34
CA ASP A 57 -6.12 37.80 5.07
C ASP A 57 -6.40 36.30 5.15
N TYR A 58 -7.61 35.90 5.54
CA TYR A 58 -8.01 34.49 5.55
C TYR A 58 -7.89 33.85 4.15
N ARG A 59 -8.37 34.54 3.10
CA ARG A 59 -8.24 34.05 1.71
C ARG A 59 -6.79 33.97 1.26
N ARG A 60 -5.93 34.90 1.68
CA ARG A 60 -4.50 34.89 1.38
C ARG A 60 -3.84 33.67 2.01
N ILE A 61 -4.10 33.39 3.29
CA ILE A 61 -3.59 32.21 3.98
C ILE A 61 -4.10 30.93 3.33
N LEU A 62 -5.39 30.84 3.00
CA LEU A 62 -5.91 29.66 2.29
C LEU A 62 -5.20 29.40 0.96
N ARG A 63 -4.97 30.45 0.15
CA ARG A 63 -4.22 30.33 -1.10
C ARG A 63 -2.78 29.88 -0.85
N TRP A 64 -2.14 30.41 0.18
CA TRP A 64 -0.79 30.01 0.55
C TRP A 64 -0.74 28.54 1.00
N VAL A 65 -1.67 28.09 1.85
CA VAL A 65 -1.77 26.68 2.28
C VAL A 65 -2.00 25.76 1.08
N LEU A 66 -2.86 26.14 0.14
CA LEU A 66 -3.10 25.38 -1.09
C LEU A 66 -1.82 25.23 -1.93
N ARG A 67 -1.07 26.32 -2.13
CA ARG A 67 0.19 26.30 -2.90
C ARG A 67 1.28 25.48 -2.22
N ASN A 68 1.32 25.49 -0.89
CA ASN A 68 2.38 24.83 -0.10
C ASN A 68 1.92 23.50 0.52
N GLN A 69 0.82 22.94 0.05
CA GLN A 69 0.12 21.84 0.71
C GLN A 69 0.95 20.56 0.89
N GLU A 70 1.92 20.31 0.01
CA GLU A 70 2.77 19.11 0.07
C GLU A 70 3.86 19.29 1.11
N LYS A 71 4.54 20.44 1.08
CA LYS A 71 5.54 20.83 2.07
C LYS A 71 4.97 20.85 3.49
N LEU A 72 3.83 21.52 3.68
CA LEU A 72 3.18 21.59 4.99
C LEU A 72 2.74 20.21 5.50
N ARG A 73 2.36 19.31 4.60
CA ARG A 73 2.03 17.93 4.98
C ARG A 73 3.26 17.14 5.40
N ALA A 74 4.37 17.27 4.68
CA ALA A 74 5.62 16.63 5.04
C ALA A 74 6.13 17.13 6.40
N GLU A 75 6.05 18.43 6.67
CA GLU A 75 6.39 19.03 7.95
C GLU A 75 5.50 18.47 9.08
N MET A 76 4.18 18.44 8.90
CA MET A 76 3.26 17.84 9.90
C MET A 76 3.51 16.34 10.12
N MET A 77 3.82 15.59 9.06
CA MET A 77 4.19 14.17 9.19
C MET A 77 5.48 14.02 10.01
N PHE A 78 6.49 14.83 9.74
CA PHE A 78 7.73 14.85 10.49
C PHE A 78 7.48 15.17 11.97
N GLU A 79 6.71 16.22 12.28
CA GLU A 79 6.32 16.56 13.65
C GLU A 79 5.58 15.41 14.35
N SER A 80 4.68 14.72 13.63
CA SER A 80 3.94 13.59 14.21
C SER A 80 4.85 12.41 14.56
N LEU A 81 5.95 12.20 13.82
CA LEU A 81 6.97 11.20 14.16
C LEU A 81 7.74 11.61 15.43
N GLN A 82 8.12 12.88 15.55
CA GLN A 82 8.87 13.41 16.70
C GLN A 82 8.05 13.34 18.00
N ILE A 83 6.74 13.60 17.93
CA ILE A 83 5.84 13.62 19.10
C ILE A 83 5.31 12.21 19.43
N GLY A 84 5.75 11.16 18.71
CA GLY A 84 5.30 9.79 18.93
C GLY A 84 3.85 9.52 18.48
N GLN A 85 3.26 10.42 17.68
CA GLN A 85 1.92 10.27 17.11
C GLN A 85 1.94 9.47 15.82
N GLN A 86 2.53 8.27 15.87
CA GLN A 86 2.70 7.37 14.73
C GLN A 86 1.39 7.06 14.00
N ARG A 87 0.26 7.02 14.74
CA ARG A 87 -1.08 6.84 14.15
C ARG A 87 -1.47 7.97 13.18
N ASN A 88 -1.13 9.21 13.51
CA ASN A 88 -1.45 10.38 12.68
C ASN A 88 -0.60 10.39 11.41
N PHE A 89 0.68 10.03 11.53
CA PHE A 89 1.57 9.78 10.39
C PHE A 89 0.96 8.75 9.42
N TRP A 90 0.66 7.55 9.90
CA TRP A 90 0.12 6.47 9.06
C TRP A 90 -1.24 6.81 8.44
N THR A 91 -2.09 7.54 9.17
CA THR A 91 -3.37 8.02 8.65
C THR A 91 -3.17 8.96 7.45
N GLU A 92 -2.24 9.91 7.55
CA GLU A 92 -1.98 10.83 6.45
C GLU A 92 -1.25 10.14 5.27
N VAL A 93 -0.33 9.20 5.54
CA VAL A 93 0.31 8.35 4.51
C VAL A 93 -0.73 7.52 3.75
N GLN A 94 -1.66 6.88 4.45
CA GLN A 94 -2.77 6.16 3.81
C GLN A 94 -3.64 7.08 2.96
N ARG A 95 -3.92 8.28 3.46
CA ARG A 95 -4.71 9.29 2.72
C ARG A 95 -4.01 9.76 1.45
N MET A 96 -2.68 9.83 1.46
CA MET A 96 -1.88 10.14 0.27
C MET A 96 -1.89 9.01 -0.75
N LYS A 97 -1.78 7.75 -0.31
CA LYS A 97 -1.88 6.58 -1.19
C LYS A 97 -3.25 6.41 -1.84
N ARG A 98 -4.33 6.93 -1.24
CA ARG A 98 -5.69 6.92 -1.82
C ARG A 98 -5.87 7.85 -3.03
N LYS A 99 -4.82 8.51 -3.55
CA LYS A 99 -4.88 9.18 -4.85
C LYS A 99 -4.99 8.12 -5.94
N HIS A 100 -6.21 7.93 -6.45
CA HIS A 100 -6.52 7.36 -7.76
C HIS A 100 -5.74 6.08 -8.09
N ASN A 101 -6.10 4.97 -7.43
CA ASN A 101 -6.12 3.74 -8.18
C ASN A 101 -7.31 3.93 -9.15
N PRO A 102 -7.10 4.14 -10.46
CA PRO A 102 -8.21 3.85 -11.36
C PRO A 102 -8.56 2.40 -11.05
N THR A 103 -9.81 2.15 -10.65
CA THR A 103 -10.32 0.79 -10.77
C THR A 103 -10.06 0.43 -12.22
N ILE A 104 -9.17 -0.54 -12.46
CA ILE A 104 -8.90 -1.06 -13.80
C ILE A 104 -10.29 -1.43 -14.35
N GLN A 105 -10.78 -0.65 -15.31
CA GLN A 105 -12.16 -0.78 -15.78
C GLN A 105 -12.27 -1.98 -16.71
N ASP A 106 -11.18 -2.30 -17.40
CA ASP A 106 -11.08 -3.32 -18.41
C ASP A 106 -9.68 -3.98 -18.41
N VAL A 107 -9.62 -5.23 -18.85
CA VAL A 107 -8.40 -5.95 -19.21
C VAL A 107 -8.45 -6.15 -20.73
N ASP A 108 -7.54 -5.50 -21.46
CA ASP A 108 -7.51 -5.48 -22.95
C ASP A 108 -8.86 -5.17 -23.61
N GLY A 109 -9.59 -4.17 -23.10
CA GLY A 109 -10.91 -3.78 -23.62
C GLY A 109 -12.07 -4.59 -23.08
N VAL A 110 -11.82 -5.59 -22.24
CA VAL A 110 -12.85 -6.47 -21.68
C VAL A 110 -13.17 -6.12 -20.23
N THR A 111 -14.43 -5.80 -19.95
CA THR A 111 -14.90 -5.32 -18.64
C THR A 111 -15.64 -6.40 -17.83
N GLU A 112 -16.23 -7.40 -18.49
CA GLU A 112 -17.05 -8.42 -17.85
C GLU A 112 -16.21 -9.59 -17.33
N GLN A 113 -16.52 -10.06 -16.12
CA GLN A 113 -15.70 -11.03 -15.40
C GLN A 113 -15.54 -12.37 -16.15
N ASP A 114 -16.62 -12.87 -16.78
CA ASP A 114 -16.57 -14.11 -17.57
C ASP A 114 -15.70 -13.93 -18.81
N ASN A 115 -15.81 -12.80 -19.50
CA ASN A 115 -15.01 -12.50 -20.69
C ASN A 115 -13.54 -12.29 -20.33
N ILE A 116 -13.22 -11.71 -19.17
CA ILE A 116 -11.84 -11.60 -18.66
C ILE A 116 -11.28 -12.99 -18.36
N ARG A 117 -12.05 -13.87 -17.70
CA ARG A 117 -11.64 -15.26 -17.45
C ARG A 117 -11.33 -15.99 -18.76
N ASP A 118 -12.19 -15.84 -19.75
CA ASP A 118 -12.06 -16.52 -21.03
C ASP A 118 -10.88 -15.96 -21.84
N LEU A 119 -10.64 -14.65 -21.79
CA LEU A 119 -9.45 -13.98 -22.35
C LEU A 119 -8.15 -14.53 -21.75
N PHE A 120 -8.07 -14.63 -20.41
CA PHE A 120 -6.92 -15.25 -19.76
C PHE A 120 -6.77 -16.71 -20.18
N CYS A 121 -7.87 -17.47 -20.24
CA CYS A 121 -7.83 -18.87 -20.65
C CYS A 121 -7.28 -19.04 -22.07
N GLU A 122 -7.69 -18.17 -23.00
CA GLU A 122 -7.22 -18.17 -24.38
C GLU A 122 -5.73 -17.80 -24.46
N LYS A 123 -5.30 -16.74 -23.76
CA LYS A 123 -3.88 -16.33 -23.72
C LYS A 123 -2.97 -17.39 -23.13
N TYR A 124 -3.41 -18.07 -22.06
CA TYR A 124 -2.64 -19.17 -21.49
C TYR A 124 -2.64 -20.41 -22.37
N LYS A 125 -3.75 -20.73 -23.06
CA LYS A 125 -3.78 -21.79 -24.07
C LYS A 125 -2.82 -21.49 -25.21
N GLU A 126 -2.78 -20.26 -25.69
CA GLU A 126 -1.83 -19.83 -26.72
C GLU A 126 -0.38 -19.99 -26.23
N LEU A 127 -0.05 -19.55 -25.01
CA LEU A 127 1.30 -19.65 -24.46
C LEU A 127 1.77 -21.10 -24.26
N TYR A 128 0.90 -21.97 -23.73
CA TYR A 128 1.28 -23.35 -23.38
C TYR A 128 1.09 -24.35 -24.53
N ASN A 129 0.19 -24.07 -25.48
CA ASN A 129 -0.11 -24.95 -26.60
C ASN A 129 0.37 -24.41 -27.96
N CYS A 130 1.09 -23.28 -28.00
CA CYS A 130 1.81 -22.89 -29.20
C CYS A 130 2.82 -24.00 -29.55
N VAL A 131 2.52 -24.71 -30.64
CA VAL A 131 3.29 -25.80 -31.27
C VAL A 131 4.77 -25.41 -31.54
N VAL A 132 5.12 -24.12 -31.45
CA VAL A 132 6.48 -23.63 -31.63
C VAL A 132 7.41 -23.98 -30.46
N CYS A 133 6.90 -24.25 -29.24
CA CYS A 133 7.72 -24.69 -28.10
C CYS A 133 7.77 -26.23 -27.93
N VAL A 134 7.03 -26.97 -28.75
CA VAL A 134 6.84 -28.42 -28.63
C VAL A 134 7.20 -29.12 -29.94
N ALA A 135 8.28 -28.68 -30.58
CA ALA A 135 9.04 -29.58 -31.45
C ALA A 135 10.00 -30.38 -30.57
N TYR A 136 9.48 -31.15 -29.61
CA TYR A 136 10.30 -32.20 -29.01
C TYR A 136 10.20 -33.41 -29.93
N ASP A 137 11.35 -33.96 -30.27
CA ASP A 137 11.41 -35.20 -31.02
C ASP A 137 10.89 -36.31 -30.10
N GLU A 138 9.80 -36.98 -30.49
CA GLU A 138 9.25 -38.10 -29.72
C GLU A 138 10.29 -39.22 -29.53
N THR A 139 11.25 -39.34 -30.44
CA THR A 139 12.36 -40.28 -30.29
C THR A 139 13.33 -39.84 -29.21
N GLU A 140 13.73 -38.57 -29.16
CA GLU A 140 14.60 -38.03 -28.10
C GLU A 140 13.98 -38.20 -26.70
N MET A 141 12.67 -37.95 -26.57
CA MET A 141 11.96 -38.12 -25.30
C MET A 141 11.88 -39.60 -24.86
N LYS A 142 11.68 -40.52 -25.82
CA LYS A 142 11.69 -41.97 -25.56
C LYS A 142 13.09 -42.47 -25.21
N ASP A 143 14.11 -41.93 -25.86
CA ASP A 143 15.51 -42.27 -25.60
C ASP A 143 15.93 -41.81 -24.21
N LEU A 144 15.57 -40.58 -23.80
CA LEU A 144 15.80 -40.08 -22.45
C LEU A 144 15.10 -40.92 -21.37
N LEU A 145 13.85 -41.32 -21.62
CA LEU A 145 13.11 -42.21 -20.72
C LEU A 145 13.76 -43.59 -20.62
N SER A 146 14.23 -44.13 -21.75
CA SER A 146 14.92 -45.42 -21.79
C SER A 146 16.24 -45.39 -21.02
N GLU A 147 17.02 -44.31 -21.20
CA GLU A 147 18.29 -44.11 -20.52
C GLU A 147 18.10 -43.96 -19.00
N LEU A 148 17.12 -43.16 -18.56
CA LEU A 148 16.79 -43.05 -17.15
C LEU A 148 16.38 -44.40 -16.55
N ASN A 149 15.57 -45.17 -17.26
CA ASN A 149 15.11 -46.47 -16.77
C ASN A 149 16.25 -47.50 -16.70
N ILE A 150 17.19 -47.44 -17.66
CA ILE A 150 18.42 -48.24 -17.66
C ILE A 150 19.32 -47.82 -16.49
N GLN A 151 19.50 -46.53 -16.23
CA GLN A 151 20.32 -46.04 -15.11
C GLN A 151 19.73 -46.42 -13.76
N VAL A 152 18.41 -46.28 -13.58
CA VAL A 152 17.71 -46.71 -12.37
C VAL A 152 17.88 -48.22 -12.18
N SER A 153 17.64 -49.02 -13.22
CA SER A 153 17.79 -50.48 -13.15
C SER A 153 19.24 -50.90 -12.87
N ASN A 154 20.22 -50.27 -13.52
CA ASN A 154 21.64 -50.51 -13.27
C ASN A 154 22.09 -50.09 -11.86
N CYS A 155 21.47 -49.06 -11.27
CA CYS A 155 21.70 -48.68 -9.88
C CYS A 155 21.18 -49.76 -8.90
N TYR A 156 20.06 -50.41 -9.22
CA TYR A 156 19.52 -51.53 -8.44
C TYR A 156 20.36 -52.81 -8.58
N GLU A 157 20.78 -53.17 -9.79
CA GLU A 157 21.50 -54.42 -10.06
C GLU A 157 22.98 -54.38 -9.67
N ASN A 158 23.66 -53.23 -9.80
CA ASN A 158 25.08 -53.09 -9.45
C ASN A 158 25.33 -52.64 -8.00
N GLY A 159 24.28 -52.59 -7.15
CA GLY A 159 24.40 -52.22 -5.74
C GLY A 159 24.98 -50.82 -5.50
N LYS A 160 24.86 -49.90 -6.48
CA LYS A 160 25.34 -48.51 -6.38
C LYS A 160 24.30 -47.58 -5.75
N CYS A 161 23.15 -48.09 -5.30
CA CYS A 161 22.28 -47.31 -4.44
C CYS A 161 23.02 -47.07 -3.11
N ASN A 162 23.47 -45.83 -2.89
CA ASN A 162 24.25 -45.47 -1.70
C ASN A 162 23.45 -45.52 -0.40
N ASP A 163 22.17 -45.86 -0.45
CA ASP A 163 21.31 -45.95 0.71
C ASP A 163 20.77 -47.37 0.84
N ASP A 164 21.14 -48.02 1.94
CA ASP A 164 20.49 -49.21 2.44
C ASP A 164 18.99 -48.88 2.58
N HIS A 165 18.15 -49.43 1.69
CA HIS A 165 16.70 -49.15 1.66
C HIS A 165 15.97 -49.64 2.93
N ASN A 166 16.71 -50.15 3.92
CA ASN A 166 16.20 -50.61 5.18
C ASN A 166 16.35 -49.54 6.27
N VAL A 167 15.24 -48.89 6.61
CA VAL A 167 15.18 -47.94 7.72
C VAL A 167 15.19 -48.70 9.05
N SER A 168 16.37 -48.77 9.69
CA SER A 168 16.52 -49.34 11.03
C SER A 168 16.05 -48.40 12.14
N VAL A 169 15.64 -48.98 13.28
CA VAL A 169 15.29 -48.25 14.52
C VAL A 169 16.41 -47.31 14.97
N ASN A 170 17.67 -47.64 14.66
CA ASN A 170 18.81 -46.77 14.97
C ASN A 170 18.82 -45.48 14.13
N HIS A 171 18.47 -45.55 12.83
CA HIS A 171 18.32 -44.36 11.98
C HIS A 171 17.23 -43.42 12.51
N MET A 172 16.10 -43.99 12.96
CA MET A 172 15.02 -43.22 13.62
C MET A 172 15.50 -42.56 14.92
N ARG A 173 16.25 -43.30 15.75
CA ARG A 173 16.78 -42.78 17.02
C ARG A 173 17.76 -41.63 16.81
N ASP A 174 18.60 -41.69 15.78
CA ASP A 174 19.56 -40.64 15.47
C ASP A 174 18.90 -39.41 14.83
N ALA A 175 17.89 -39.59 13.97
CA ALA A 175 17.08 -38.49 13.48
C ALA A 175 16.37 -37.72 14.62
N ILE A 176 15.84 -38.45 15.62
CA ILE A 176 15.20 -37.86 16.81
C ILE A 176 16.22 -37.07 17.66
N LYS A 177 17.46 -37.55 17.78
CA LYS A 177 18.53 -36.80 18.47
C LYS A 177 18.83 -35.48 17.74
N GLN A 178 18.89 -35.49 16.41
CA GLN A 178 19.16 -34.29 15.62
C GLN A 178 18.01 -33.25 15.70
N LEU A 179 16.76 -33.70 15.82
CA LEU A 179 15.60 -32.84 16.09
C LEU A 179 15.71 -32.14 17.45
N LYS A 180 16.27 -32.79 18.47
CA LYS A 180 16.49 -32.16 19.79
C LYS A 180 17.60 -31.11 19.76
N ALA A 181 18.69 -31.36 19.03
CA ALA A 181 19.82 -30.43 18.92
C ALA A 181 19.47 -29.14 18.14
N SER A 182 18.63 -29.24 17.12
CA SER A 182 18.16 -28.09 16.34
C SER A 182 17.16 -27.22 17.10
N LYS A 183 16.31 -27.81 17.96
CA LYS A 183 15.42 -27.05 18.86
C LYS A 183 16.20 -26.22 19.90
N MET A 184 17.32 -26.72 20.41
CA MET A 184 18.18 -25.94 21.33
C MET A 184 18.92 -24.80 20.63
N ARG A 185 19.42 -25.01 19.40
CA ARG A 185 20.08 -23.95 18.61
C ARG A 185 19.16 -22.76 18.32
N ASN A 186 17.88 -23.04 18.03
CA ASN A 186 16.89 -21.98 17.78
C ASN A 186 16.46 -21.23 19.05
N MET A 187 16.63 -21.81 20.26
CA MET A 187 16.34 -21.08 21.51
C MET A 187 17.47 -20.15 21.94
N VAL A 188 18.75 -20.49 21.64
CA VAL A 188 19.89 -19.63 21.99
C VAL A 188 19.87 -18.33 21.17
N GLY A 189 19.61 -18.41 19.86
CA GLY A 189 19.54 -17.21 18.99
C GLY A 189 18.34 -16.27 19.26
N VAL A 190 17.28 -16.77 19.90
CA VAL A 190 16.10 -15.96 20.27
C VAL A 190 16.31 -15.20 21.58
N LEU A 191 17.16 -15.71 22.49
CA LEU A 191 17.44 -15.07 23.78
C LEU A 191 18.52 -13.99 23.67
N GLU A 192 19.54 -14.16 22.82
CA GLU A 192 20.58 -13.13 22.61
C GLU A 192 20.03 -11.85 21.94
N ASN A 193 19.01 -11.97 21.09
CA ASN A 193 18.37 -10.81 20.43
C ASN A 193 17.37 -10.04 21.33
N ARG A 194 17.07 -10.51 22.54
CA ARG A 194 16.16 -9.84 23.49
C ARG A 194 16.86 -9.09 24.63
N LEU A 195 18.18 -9.22 24.77
CA LEU A 195 18.98 -8.48 25.76
C LEU A 195 19.69 -7.25 25.19
N LEU A 196 19.52 -6.96 23.89
CA LEU A 196 20.11 -5.79 23.21
C LEU A 196 19.05 -4.86 22.57
N LYS A 197 17.86 -4.76 23.15
CA LYS A 197 16.89 -3.70 22.83
C LYS A 197 16.25 -3.14 24.09
#